data_AF-A0A923U6J2-F1
#
_entry.id   AF-A0A923U6J2-F1
#
_cell.length_a   1.000
_cell.length_b   1.000
_cell.length_c   1.000
_cell.angle_alpha   90.00
_cell.angle_beta   90.00
_cell.angle_gamma   90.00
#
_symmetry.space_group_name_H-M   'P 1'
#
loop_
_entity.id
_entity.type
_entity.pdbx_description
1 polymer ?
#
loop_
_entity_poly.entity_id
_entity_poly.type
_entity_poly.pdbx_seq_one_letter_code
_entity_poly.pdbx_strand_id
1 'polypeptide(L)'
;LSHFSDPSVGDLLKTSIQGSDNAVFKKKMISALIESQGESSYDFVEPYLKDKDPHVRLAVAKGMQKYMSYATAQPRLTRYKKEENEAWVKADLDKPDPDQDQRKKRSGSVFEPVVPDVAIKALAEKDWAGEWKGVLISPKRSGPAVASLTYLEKSWKVELKLPKQSKYELKRDQVEVVYYQSAHAHWIEVRSKKDDTVFIAQKKGTP
;
A
#
# COMPACT_ATOMS: atom_id res chain seq x y z
N LEU A 1 -5.59 0.02 1.26
CA LEU A 1 -4.66 0.32 2.36
C LEU A 1 -3.72 -0.86 2.48
N SER A 2 -2.73 -0.98 1.60
CA SER A 2 -2.06 -2.28 1.37
C SER A 2 -0.66 -2.39 1.98
N HIS A 3 -0.11 -1.33 2.58
CA HIS A 3 1.13 -1.44 3.34
C HIS A 3 1.34 -0.20 4.23
N PHE A 4 1.66 -0.40 5.51
CA PHE A 4 2.05 0.67 6.42
C PHE A 4 3.51 0.46 6.83
N SER A 5 4.35 1.47 6.59
CA SER A 5 5.77 1.45 6.99
C SER A 5 5.97 1.76 8.48
N ASP A 6 4.94 2.32 9.13
CA ASP A 6 5.00 2.73 10.52
C ASP A 6 4.50 1.58 11.43
N PRO A 7 5.35 1.02 12.31
CA PRO A 7 4.97 -0.07 13.20
C PRO A 7 3.85 0.32 14.18
N SER A 8 3.71 1.61 14.52
CA SER A 8 2.66 2.09 15.42
C SER A 8 1.26 1.92 14.84
N VAL A 9 1.13 1.89 13.51
CA VAL A 9 -0.14 1.60 12.84
C VAL A 9 -0.57 0.16 13.12
N GLY A 10 0.39 -0.77 13.20
CA GLY A 10 0.10 -2.16 13.57
C GLY A 10 -0.52 -2.27 14.95
N ASP A 11 0.02 -1.56 15.94
CA ASP A 11 -0.51 -1.57 17.30
C ASP A 11 -1.89 -0.90 17.37
N LEU A 12 -2.10 0.22 16.67
CA LEU A 12 -3.41 0.85 16.55
C LEU A 12 -4.46 -0.11 15.95
N LEU A 13 -4.09 -0.86 14.89
CA LEU A 13 -4.97 -1.86 14.29
C LEU A 13 -5.30 -2.98 15.29
N LYS A 14 -4.31 -3.48 16.02
CA LYS A 14 -4.50 -4.52 17.05
C LYS A 14 -5.49 -4.06 18.13
N THR A 15 -5.29 -2.86 18.69
CA THR A 15 -6.20 -2.27 19.69
C THR A 15 -7.61 -2.09 19.12
N SER A 16 -7.72 -1.62 17.87
CA SER A 16 -9.01 -1.41 17.21
C SER A 16 -9.77 -2.72 16.97
N ILE A 17 -9.07 -3.82 16.65
CA ILE A 17 -9.68 -5.15 16.47
C ILE A 17 -10.19 -5.69 17.81
N GLN A 18 -9.40 -5.56 18.88
CA GLN A 18 -9.75 -6.05 20.22
C GLN A 18 -10.93 -5.30 20.84
N GLY A 19 -11.04 -3.98 20.60
CA GLY A 19 -12.08 -3.13 21.19
C GLY A 19 -13.38 -3.05 20.40
N SER A 20 -13.46 -3.66 19.22
CA SER A 20 -14.66 -3.61 18.37
C SER A 20 -15.51 -4.87 18.53
N ASP A 21 -16.84 -4.73 18.51
CA ASP A 21 -17.77 -5.87 18.32
C ASP A 21 -18.30 -5.97 16.88
N ASN A 22 -18.03 -4.96 16.05
CA ASN A 22 -18.47 -4.91 14.67
C ASN A 22 -17.62 -5.85 13.79
N ALA A 23 -18.22 -6.94 13.32
CA ALA A 23 -17.55 -7.95 12.51
C ALA A 23 -17.02 -7.41 11.16
N VAL A 24 -17.77 -6.52 10.51
CA VAL A 24 -17.34 -5.90 9.24
C VAL A 24 -16.09 -5.05 9.45
N PHE A 25 -16.04 -4.31 10.55
CA PHE A 25 -14.87 -3.52 10.93
C PHE A 25 -13.68 -4.42 11.27
N LYS A 26 -13.87 -5.42 12.15
CA LYS A 26 -12.82 -6.41 12.50
C LYS A 26 -12.21 -7.05 11.26
N LYS A 27 -13.06 -7.55 10.36
CA LYS A 27 -12.66 -8.16 9.09
C LYS A 27 -11.70 -7.24 8.31
N LYS A 28 -12.09 -5.98 8.12
CA LYS A 28 -11.27 -5.00 7.39
C LYS A 28 -9.93 -4.71 8.07
N MET A 29 -9.94 -4.56 9.39
CA MET A 29 -8.72 -4.27 10.17
C MET A 29 -7.77 -5.47 10.19
N ILE A 30 -8.29 -6.70 10.33
CA ILE A 30 -7.49 -7.94 10.25
C ILE A 30 -6.85 -8.07 8.87
N SER A 31 -7.60 -7.87 7.79
CA SER A 31 -7.03 -7.91 6.44
C SER A 31 -5.92 -6.87 6.26
N ALA A 32 -6.14 -5.63 6.72
CA ALA A 32 -5.13 -4.58 6.65
C ALA A 32 -3.87 -4.92 7.49
N LEU A 33 -4.05 -5.50 8.67
CA LEU A 33 -2.95 -5.92 9.54
C LEU A 33 -2.10 -7.01 8.89
N ILE A 34 -2.73 -8.06 8.34
CA ILE A 34 -2.04 -9.15 7.67
C ILE A 34 -1.33 -8.65 6.40
N GLU A 35 -1.95 -7.78 5.62
CA GLU A 35 -1.32 -7.18 4.44
C GLU A 35 -0.11 -6.30 4.78
N SER A 36 -0.16 -5.61 5.92
CA SER A 36 0.92 -4.73 6.35
C SER A 36 2.08 -5.47 7.00
N GLN A 37 1.79 -6.45 7.84
CA GLN A 37 2.77 -7.10 8.72
C GLN A 37 3.13 -8.53 8.29
N GLY A 38 2.37 -9.11 7.37
CA GLY A 38 2.57 -10.48 6.90
C GLY A 38 2.57 -11.47 8.06
N GLU A 39 3.55 -12.37 8.05
CA GLU A 39 3.72 -13.44 9.02
C GLU A 39 3.84 -12.93 10.47
N SER A 40 4.44 -11.77 10.69
CA SER A 40 4.62 -11.22 12.05
C SER A 40 3.31 -10.89 12.77
N SER A 41 2.19 -10.82 12.03
CA SER A 41 0.86 -10.62 12.61
C SER A 41 0.16 -11.91 13.06
N TYR A 42 0.67 -13.09 12.68
CA TYR A 42 -0.08 -14.35 12.81
C TYR A 42 -0.40 -14.75 14.24
N ASP A 43 0.51 -14.53 15.18
CA ASP A 43 0.26 -14.83 16.58
C ASP A 43 -0.88 -13.97 17.16
N PHE A 44 -1.02 -12.74 16.66
CA PHE A 44 -2.13 -11.87 17.05
C PHE A 44 -3.45 -12.26 16.37
N VAL A 45 -3.44 -12.60 15.07
CA VAL A 45 -4.68 -12.88 14.32
C VAL A 45 -5.18 -14.33 14.46
N GLU A 46 -4.34 -15.28 14.86
CA GLU A 46 -4.69 -16.70 14.98
C GLU A 46 -5.93 -16.98 15.84
N PRO A 47 -6.13 -16.34 17.02
CA PRO A 47 -7.35 -16.53 17.81
C PRO A 47 -8.65 -16.23 17.04
N TYR A 48 -8.60 -15.33 16.05
CA TYR A 48 -9.75 -14.95 15.23
C TYR A 48 -10.12 -16.01 14.18
N LEU A 49 -9.33 -17.07 13.99
CA LEU A 49 -9.77 -18.28 13.29
C LEU A 49 -10.91 -19.00 14.03
N LYS A 50 -11.17 -18.63 15.29
CA LYS A 50 -12.30 -19.12 16.11
C LYS A 50 -13.32 -18.02 16.41
N ASP A 51 -13.29 -16.90 15.69
CA ASP A 51 -14.27 -15.82 15.87
C ASP A 51 -15.69 -16.35 15.59
N LYS A 52 -16.69 -15.84 16.33
CA LYS A 52 -18.10 -16.20 16.13
C LYS A 52 -18.57 -15.90 14.71
N ASP A 53 -18.05 -14.84 14.10
CA ASP A 53 -18.42 -14.42 12.76
C ASP A 53 -17.58 -15.16 11.70
N PRO A 54 -18.22 -15.92 10.80
CA PRO A 54 -17.51 -16.71 9.81
C PRO A 54 -16.77 -15.86 8.75
N HIS A 55 -17.19 -14.62 8.50
CA HIS A 55 -16.46 -13.72 7.60
C HIS A 55 -15.16 -13.20 8.22
N VAL A 56 -15.12 -13.06 9.56
CA VAL A 56 -13.88 -12.77 10.28
C VAL A 56 -12.93 -13.96 10.19
N ARG A 57 -13.41 -15.18 10.48
CA ARG A 57 -12.60 -16.41 10.35
C ARG A 57 -12.02 -16.56 8.94
N LEU A 58 -12.86 -16.39 7.92
CA LEU A 58 -12.46 -16.45 6.52
C LEU A 58 -11.40 -15.40 6.16
N ALA A 59 -11.50 -14.18 6.68
CA ALA A 59 -10.53 -13.13 6.39
C ALA A 59 -9.14 -13.44 6.97
N VAL A 60 -9.07 -14.01 8.17
CA VAL A 60 -7.81 -14.49 8.76
C VAL A 60 -7.24 -15.63 7.92
N ALA A 61 -8.07 -16.62 7.59
CA ALA A 61 -7.64 -17.79 6.83
C ALA A 61 -7.14 -17.41 5.42
N LYS A 62 -7.83 -16.52 4.71
CA LYS A 62 -7.38 -15.98 3.41
C LYS A 62 -6.10 -15.16 3.54
N GLY A 63 -6.00 -14.35 4.59
CA GLY A 63 -4.77 -13.61 4.90
C GLY A 63 -3.58 -14.56 5.04
N MET A 64 -3.72 -15.62 5.84
CA MET A 64 -2.68 -16.66 5.98
C MET A 64 -2.42 -17.40 4.66
N GLN A 65 -3.47 -17.68 3.89
CA GLN A 65 -3.37 -18.39 2.61
C GLN A 65 -2.54 -17.61 1.57
N LYS A 66 -2.76 -16.29 1.48
CA LYS A 66 -2.06 -15.37 0.58
C LYS A 66 -0.55 -15.43 0.72
N TYR A 67 -0.07 -15.82 1.90
CA TYR A 67 1.34 -15.91 2.23
C TYR A 67 1.74 -17.34 2.66
N MET A 68 1.12 -18.36 2.04
CA MET A 68 1.43 -19.79 2.28
C MET A 68 2.88 -20.19 2.05
N SER A 69 3.70 -19.34 1.42
CA SER A 69 5.14 -19.55 1.32
C SER A 69 5.83 -19.55 2.69
N TYR A 70 5.18 -19.03 3.74
CA TYR A 70 5.72 -19.06 5.09
C TYR A 70 5.43 -20.40 5.78
N ALA A 71 6.49 -21.01 6.30
CA ALA A 71 6.45 -22.31 6.97
C ALA A 71 5.46 -22.35 8.15
N THR A 72 5.18 -21.20 8.79
CA THR A 72 4.28 -21.11 9.94
C THR A 72 2.79 -21.03 9.58
N ALA A 73 2.44 -20.52 8.39
CA ALA A 73 1.05 -20.34 7.96
C ALA A 73 0.38 -21.69 7.67
N GLN A 74 1.11 -22.59 7.02
CA GLN A 74 0.56 -23.82 6.48
C GLN A 74 0.04 -24.80 7.55
N PRO A 75 0.76 -25.07 8.66
CA PRO A 75 0.23 -25.89 9.75
C PRO A 75 -1.03 -25.30 10.39
N ARG A 76 -1.06 -23.96 10.61
CA ARG A 76 -2.20 -23.26 11.21
C ARG A 76 -3.44 -23.34 10.33
N LEU A 77 -3.28 -23.06 9.03
CA LEU A 77 -4.37 -23.13 8.06
C LEU A 77 -4.87 -24.57 7.86
N THR A 78 -3.98 -25.55 7.85
CA THR A 78 -4.35 -26.98 7.74
C THR A 78 -5.18 -27.43 8.94
N ARG A 79 -4.78 -27.04 10.16
CA ARG A 79 -5.56 -27.33 11.37
C ARG A 79 -6.94 -26.66 11.30
N TYR A 80 -6.98 -25.38 10.92
CA TYR A 80 -8.24 -24.64 10.76
C TYR A 80 -9.19 -25.29 9.74
N LYS A 81 -8.70 -25.70 8.55
CA LYS A 81 -9.54 -26.37 7.54
C LYS A 81 -10.15 -27.69 8.03
N LYS A 82 -9.48 -28.40 8.96
CA LYS A 82 -10.03 -29.61 9.59
C LYS A 82 -11.11 -29.30 10.60
N GLU A 83 -10.94 -28.24 11.40
CA GLU A 83 -11.85 -27.85 12.48
C GLU A 83 -13.03 -26.98 12.03
N GLU A 84 -12.93 -26.29 10.89
CA GLU A 84 -14.00 -25.44 10.38
C GLU A 84 -15.24 -26.27 10.03
N ASN A 85 -16.42 -25.77 10.39
CA ASN A 85 -17.68 -26.47 10.19
C ASN A 85 -18.51 -25.85 9.06
N GLU A 86 -18.26 -24.58 8.73
CA GLU A 86 -18.95 -23.89 7.65
C GLU A 86 -18.44 -24.36 6.28
N ALA A 87 -19.25 -25.16 5.59
CA ALA A 87 -18.89 -25.73 4.29
C ALA A 87 -18.52 -24.66 3.25
N TRP A 88 -19.21 -23.51 3.26
CA TRP A 88 -18.95 -22.42 2.33
C TRP A 88 -17.61 -21.72 2.59
N VAL A 89 -17.13 -21.69 3.83
CA VAL A 89 -15.81 -21.12 4.17
C VAL A 89 -14.70 -21.99 3.59
N LYS A 90 -14.82 -23.33 3.72
CA LYS A 90 -13.88 -24.27 3.08
C LYS A 90 -13.89 -24.13 1.57
N ALA A 91 -15.08 -24.15 0.97
CA ALA A 91 -15.23 -23.99 -0.47
C ALA A 91 -14.61 -22.68 -0.98
N ASP A 92 -14.71 -21.59 -0.21
CA ASP A 92 -14.12 -20.30 -0.58
C ASP A 92 -12.59 -20.25 -0.42
N LEU A 93 -12.02 -21.02 0.52
CA LEU A 93 -10.57 -21.19 0.69
C LEU A 93 -9.94 -22.14 -0.32
N ASP A 94 -10.72 -23.01 -0.94
CA ASP A 94 -10.24 -23.93 -1.97
C ASP A 94 -10.31 -23.31 -3.37
N LYS A 95 -10.98 -22.17 -3.52
CA LYS A 95 -10.91 -21.38 -4.75
C LYS A 95 -9.46 -20.91 -4.96
N PRO A 96 -8.94 -20.99 -6.20
CA PRO A 96 -7.67 -20.36 -6.51
C PRO A 96 -7.76 -18.86 -6.19
N ASP A 97 -6.73 -18.31 -5.55
CA ASP A 97 -6.67 -16.89 -5.27
C ASP A 97 -6.72 -16.14 -6.62
N PRO A 98 -7.79 -15.37 -6.91
CA PRO A 98 -7.90 -14.66 -8.18
C PRO A 98 -6.74 -13.69 -8.39
N ASP A 99 -6.14 -13.21 -7.29
CA ASP A 99 -4.97 -12.35 -7.35
C ASP A 99 -3.68 -13.15 -7.63
N GLN A 100 -3.59 -14.44 -7.31
CA GLN A 100 -2.41 -15.24 -7.69
C GLN A 100 -2.31 -15.39 -9.21
N ASP A 101 -3.42 -15.67 -9.88
CA ASP A 101 -3.45 -15.79 -11.34
C ASP A 101 -3.24 -14.43 -12.02
N GLN A 102 -3.81 -13.36 -11.46
CA GLN A 102 -3.52 -12.01 -11.95
C GLN A 102 -2.08 -11.58 -11.67
N ARG A 103 -1.48 -11.95 -10.54
CA ARG A 103 -0.06 -11.68 -10.23
C ARG A 103 0.85 -12.42 -11.19
N LYS A 104 0.57 -13.68 -11.52
CA LYS A 104 1.33 -14.43 -12.54
C LYS A 104 1.19 -13.82 -13.94
N LYS A 105 0.01 -13.31 -14.29
CA LYS A 105 -0.21 -12.59 -15.56
C LYS A 105 0.48 -11.22 -15.57
N ARG A 106 0.46 -10.49 -14.46
CA ARG A 106 1.09 -9.17 -14.29
C ARG A 106 2.60 -9.24 -14.07
N SER A 107 3.14 -10.34 -13.55
CA SER A 107 4.61 -10.54 -13.48
C SER A 107 5.24 -10.70 -14.86
N GLY A 108 4.45 -10.95 -15.90
CA GLY A 108 4.87 -10.82 -17.30
C GLY A 108 4.78 -9.38 -17.84
N SER A 109 3.98 -8.50 -17.23
CA SER A 109 4.02 -7.05 -17.47
C SER A 109 4.85 -6.40 -16.36
N VAL A 110 6.16 -6.52 -16.48
CA VAL A 110 7.08 -5.62 -15.78
C VAL A 110 6.53 -4.21 -16.02
N PHE A 111 6.18 -3.47 -14.97
CA PHE A 111 6.14 -2.02 -15.07
C PHE A 111 7.57 -1.62 -15.40
N GLU A 112 7.90 -1.61 -16.70
CA GLU A 112 9.20 -1.14 -17.12
C GLU A 112 9.27 0.31 -16.68
N PRO A 113 10.21 0.67 -15.78
CA PRO A 113 10.43 2.07 -15.50
C PRO A 113 10.67 2.74 -16.83
N VAL A 114 9.81 3.70 -17.19
CA VAL A 114 10.03 4.48 -18.40
C VAL A 114 11.39 5.14 -18.23
N VAL A 115 12.33 4.73 -19.10
CA VAL A 115 13.73 5.17 -19.05
C VAL A 115 13.77 6.69 -18.85
N PRO A 116 14.64 7.22 -17.96
CA PRO A 116 14.64 8.62 -17.58
C PRO A 116 14.55 9.57 -18.76
N ASP A 117 15.15 9.27 -19.92
CA ASP A 117 15.13 10.16 -21.08
C ASP A 117 13.76 10.30 -21.76
N VAL A 118 12.93 9.25 -21.76
CA VAL A 118 11.55 9.29 -22.28
C VAL A 118 10.65 10.01 -21.29
N ALA A 119 10.82 9.75 -19.99
CA ALA A 119 10.16 10.50 -18.93
C ALA A 119 10.57 11.98 -18.98
N ILE A 120 11.85 12.30 -19.15
CA ILE A 120 12.39 13.67 -19.23
C ILE A 120 11.86 14.42 -20.46
N LYS A 121 11.72 13.75 -21.62
CA LYS A 121 11.09 14.35 -22.81
C LYS A 121 9.59 14.58 -22.60
N ALA A 122 8.86 13.61 -22.05
CA ALA A 122 7.45 13.78 -21.69
C ALA A 122 7.23 14.85 -20.62
N LEU A 123 8.19 15.00 -19.69
CA LEU A 123 8.24 16.02 -18.63
C LEU A 123 8.62 17.42 -19.15
N ALA A 124 9.27 17.51 -20.32
CA ALA A 124 9.67 18.78 -20.94
C ALA A 124 8.57 19.42 -21.79
N GLU A 125 7.50 18.68 -22.11
CA GLU A 125 6.31 19.22 -22.75
C GLU A 125 5.46 19.98 -21.72
N LYS A 126 4.94 21.14 -22.09
CA LYS A 126 4.46 22.25 -21.22
C LYS A 126 3.31 21.94 -20.26
N ASP A 127 2.78 20.72 -20.21
CA ASP A 127 1.52 20.37 -19.54
C ASP A 127 1.66 19.85 -18.10
N TRP A 128 2.85 19.94 -17.50
CA TRP A 128 3.14 19.36 -16.18
C TRP A 128 3.16 20.33 -15.01
N ALA A 129 3.17 21.64 -15.28
CA ALA A 129 2.98 22.64 -14.25
C ALA A 129 1.60 22.44 -13.61
N GLY A 130 1.56 22.16 -12.31
CA GLY A 130 0.29 21.87 -11.65
C GLY A 130 0.41 21.57 -10.16
N GLU A 131 -0.76 21.54 -9.51
CA GLU A 131 -0.87 21.09 -8.12
C GLU A 131 -1.06 19.58 -8.07
N TRP A 132 -0.19 18.91 -7.31
CA TRP A 132 -0.22 17.48 -7.09
C TRP A 132 -0.58 17.22 -5.63
N LYS A 133 -1.68 16.48 -5.41
CA LYS A 133 -2.11 16.12 -4.06
C LYS A 133 -1.67 14.70 -3.76
N GLY A 134 -1.01 14.51 -2.63
CA GLY A 134 -0.34 13.27 -2.34
C GLY A 134 -0.12 12.99 -0.86
N VAL A 135 0.65 11.95 -0.60
CA VAL A 135 1.07 11.56 0.74
C VAL A 135 2.58 11.68 0.81
N LEU A 136 3.05 12.37 1.86
CA LEU A 136 4.45 12.36 2.22
C LEU A 136 4.72 11.18 3.14
N ILE A 137 5.67 10.36 2.75
CA ILE A 137 6.18 9.23 3.52
C ILE A 137 7.64 9.56 3.83
N SER A 138 7.93 9.94 5.07
CA SER A 138 9.33 10.12 5.51
C SER A 138 9.57 9.35 6.80
N PRO A 139 10.82 8.94 7.08
CA PRO A 139 11.17 8.24 8.32
C PRO A 139 10.81 9.03 9.59
N LYS A 140 10.76 10.36 9.49
CA LYS A 140 10.54 11.26 10.62
C LYS A 140 9.09 11.76 10.72
N ARG A 141 8.34 11.76 9.62
CA ARG A 141 7.00 12.34 9.48
C ARG A 141 6.23 11.67 8.35
N SER A 142 5.03 11.16 8.62
CA SER A 142 4.06 10.73 7.62
C SER A 142 2.82 11.62 7.68
N GLY A 143 2.18 11.87 6.55
CA GLY A 143 0.93 12.63 6.53
C GLY A 143 0.51 13.18 5.18
N PRO A 144 -0.70 13.76 5.10
CA PRO A 144 -1.18 14.42 3.90
C PRO A 144 -0.30 15.61 3.57
N ALA A 145 0.11 15.72 2.31
CA ALA A 145 0.94 16.81 1.82
C ALA A 145 0.45 17.24 0.43
N VAL A 146 0.54 18.54 0.17
CA VAL A 146 0.32 19.07 -1.18
C VAL A 146 1.69 19.42 -1.75
N ALA A 147 2.06 18.82 -2.87
CA ALA A 147 3.22 19.26 -3.62
C ALA A 147 2.77 20.15 -4.77
N SER A 148 3.41 21.30 -4.90
CA SER A 148 3.44 22.01 -6.18
C SER A 148 4.76 21.67 -6.86
N LEU A 149 4.66 21.09 -8.06
CA LEU A 149 5.81 20.82 -8.91
C LEU A 149 5.87 21.96 -9.94
N THR A 150 6.93 22.75 -9.90
CA THR A 150 7.16 23.83 -10.87
C THR A 150 8.40 23.52 -11.69
N TYR A 151 8.26 23.48 -13.01
CA TYR A 151 9.40 23.42 -13.92
C TYR A 151 9.97 24.82 -14.12
N LEU A 152 11.27 24.97 -13.89
CA LEU A 152 12.02 26.22 -14.08
C LEU A 152 13.14 25.96 -15.07
N GLU A 153 12.87 26.08 -16.38
CA GLU A 153 13.72 25.98 -17.60
C GLU A 153 14.84 24.91 -17.67
N LYS A 154 15.55 24.62 -16.58
CA LYS A 154 16.59 23.58 -16.41
C LYS A 154 16.53 22.87 -15.04
N SER A 155 15.59 23.23 -14.16
CA SER A 155 15.48 22.72 -12.80
C SER A 155 14.01 22.48 -12.42
N TRP A 156 13.80 21.57 -11.47
CA TRP A 156 12.50 21.35 -10.86
C TRP A 156 12.51 21.98 -9.48
N LYS A 157 11.45 22.72 -9.16
CA LYS A 157 11.15 23.15 -7.81
C LYS A 157 10.00 22.30 -7.29
N VAL A 158 10.28 21.48 -6.29
CA VAL A 158 9.24 20.76 -5.54
C VAL A 158 8.99 21.55 -4.27
N GLU A 159 7.83 22.18 -4.17
CA GLU A 159 7.39 22.80 -2.93
C GLU A 159 6.38 21.89 -2.24
N LEU A 160 6.78 21.30 -1.12
CA LEU A 160 5.87 20.53 -0.27
C LEU A 160 5.25 21.46 0.77
N LYS A 161 3.93 21.62 0.71
CA LYS A 161 3.13 22.29 1.75
C LYS A 161 2.58 21.24 2.71
N LEU A 162 3.14 21.24 3.92
CA LEU A 162 2.63 20.44 5.03
C LEU A 162 1.59 21.21 5.86
N PRO A 163 0.63 20.54 6.52
CA PRO A 163 -0.44 21.18 7.29
C PRO A 163 0.04 22.16 8.37
N LYS A 164 1.28 22.02 8.86
CA LYS A 164 1.88 22.86 9.91
C LYS A 164 2.98 23.83 9.39
N GLN A 165 2.80 24.36 8.18
CA GLN A 165 3.58 25.49 7.61
C GLN A 165 5.10 25.32 7.43
N SER A 166 5.65 24.11 7.41
CA SER A 166 7.02 23.92 6.92
C SER A 166 7.03 23.83 5.40
N LYS A 167 7.68 24.79 4.72
CA LYS A 167 8.05 24.65 3.31
C LYS A 167 9.23 23.70 3.22
N TYR A 168 9.11 22.65 2.41
CA TYR A 168 10.22 21.79 2.03
C TYR A 168 10.57 22.10 0.59
N GLU A 169 11.82 22.50 0.35
CA GLU A 169 12.36 22.77 -0.97
C GLU A 169 13.45 21.75 -1.27
N LEU A 170 13.26 21.02 -2.37
CA LEU A 170 14.23 20.02 -2.85
C LEU A 170 14.76 20.45 -4.20
N LYS A 171 16.08 20.41 -4.37
CA LYS A 171 16.75 20.70 -5.65
C LYS A 171 16.76 19.46 -6.54
N ARG A 172 16.87 19.67 -7.86
CA ARG A 172 16.85 18.59 -8.88
C ARG A 172 17.87 17.48 -8.61
N ASP A 173 19.08 17.82 -8.18
CA ASP A 173 20.16 16.88 -7.88
C ASP A 173 19.89 16.04 -6.62
N GLN A 174 19.03 16.53 -5.74
CA GLN A 174 18.67 15.92 -4.45
C GLN A 174 17.47 14.98 -4.54
N VAL A 175 16.80 14.91 -5.69
CA VAL A 175 15.62 14.06 -5.87
C VAL A 175 15.76 13.12 -7.04
N GLU A 176 15.12 11.97 -6.91
CA GLU A 176 14.76 11.08 -8.00
C GLU A 176 13.26 11.20 -8.22
N VAL A 177 12.84 11.47 -9.46
CA VAL A 177 11.43 11.59 -9.81
C VAL A 177 11.08 10.41 -10.70
N VAL A 178 10.20 9.55 -10.23
CA VAL A 178 9.64 8.43 -11.00
C VAL A 178 8.22 8.80 -11.40
N TYR A 179 7.91 8.58 -12.68
CA TYR A 179 6.60 8.86 -13.21
C TYR A 179 5.91 7.57 -13.61
N TYR A 180 4.62 7.47 -13.25
CA TYR A 180 3.77 6.36 -13.61
C TYR A 180 2.58 6.88 -14.41
N GLN A 181 2.38 6.28 -15.59
CA GLN A 181 1.21 6.52 -16.42
C GLN A 181 0.34 5.27 -16.46
N SER A 182 -0.95 5.49 -16.29
CA SER A 182 -1.99 4.48 -16.56
C SER A 182 -3.06 5.09 -17.44
N ALA A 183 -3.96 4.26 -17.97
CA ALA A 183 -5.09 4.72 -18.78
C ALA A 183 -6.02 5.72 -18.07
N HIS A 184 -6.00 5.78 -16.74
CA HIS A 184 -6.96 6.54 -15.92
C HIS A 184 -6.30 7.54 -14.96
N ALA A 185 -4.97 7.57 -14.88
CA ALA A 185 -4.29 8.38 -13.88
C ALA A 185 -2.80 8.56 -14.21
N HIS A 186 -2.32 9.72 -13.81
CA HIS A 186 -0.92 10.11 -13.80
C HIS A 186 -0.45 10.21 -12.35
N TRP A 187 0.63 9.52 -12.02
CA TRP A 187 1.24 9.56 -10.69
C TRP A 187 2.69 9.99 -10.78
N ILE A 188 3.13 10.73 -9.78
CA ILE A 188 4.54 11.02 -9.55
C ILE A 188 4.95 10.43 -8.21
N GLU A 189 6.18 9.92 -8.18
CA GLU A 189 6.89 9.58 -6.97
C GLU A 189 8.18 10.39 -6.93
N VAL A 190 8.32 11.24 -5.92
CA VAL A 190 9.52 12.05 -5.71
C VAL A 190 10.25 11.49 -4.49
N ARG A 191 11.43 10.91 -4.72
CA ARG A 191 12.30 10.38 -3.67
C ARG A 191 13.42 11.37 -3.38
N SER A 192 13.58 11.75 -2.12
CA SER A 192 14.74 12.49 -1.63
C SER A 192 15.92 11.53 -1.51
N LYS A 193 17.05 11.86 -2.14
CA LYS A 193 18.32 11.12 -2.00
C LYS A 193 18.99 11.31 -0.64
N LYS A 194 18.51 12.28 0.17
CA LYS A 194 19.17 12.70 1.41
C LYS A 194 18.62 11.98 2.64
N ASP A 195 17.31 11.71 2.68
CA ASP A 195 16.61 11.31 3.89
C ASP A 195 15.51 10.27 3.66
N ASP A 196 15.58 9.53 2.54
CA ASP A 196 14.62 8.49 2.12
C ASP A 196 13.16 8.96 2.09
N THR A 197 12.93 10.28 2.04
CA THR A 197 11.59 10.84 1.95
C THR A 197 11.00 10.55 0.59
N VAL A 198 9.82 9.95 0.56
CA VAL A 198 9.06 9.65 -0.65
C VAL A 198 7.77 10.45 -0.65
N PHE A 199 7.51 11.18 -1.73
CA PHE A 199 6.25 11.86 -1.95
C PHE A 199 5.55 11.24 -3.15
N ILE A 200 4.36 10.68 -2.92
CA ILE A 200 3.56 10.06 -3.98
C ILE A 200 2.32 10.92 -4.20
N ALA A 201 2.09 11.34 -5.43
CA ALA A 201 0.91 12.17 -5.75
C ALA A 201 0.30 11.84 -7.10
N GLN A 202 -1.00 12.14 -7.19
CA GLN A 202 -1.78 12.06 -8.41
C GLN A 202 -2.02 13.45 -8.98
N LYS A 203 -2.03 13.59 -10.32
CA LYS A 203 -2.34 14.86 -10.97
C LYS A 203 -3.80 15.22 -10.71
N LYS A 204 -4.05 16.42 -10.18
CA LYS A 204 -5.40 16.93 -9.96
C LYS A 204 -6.07 17.24 -11.30
N GLY A 205 -7.26 16.69 -11.54
CA GLY A 205 -8.07 17.02 -12.72
C GLY A 205 -7.85 16.16 -13.96
N THR A 206 -7.16 15.02 -13.85
CA THR A 206 -7.26 13.97 -14.88
C THR A 206 -8.57 13.21 -14.67
N PRO A 207 -9.42 13.03 -15.70
CA PRO A 207 -10.74 12.40 -15.59
C PRO A 207 -10.68 10.94 -15.14
#